data_AF-A0A368F0J1-F1
#
_entry.id   AF-A0A368F0J1-F1
#
_cell.length_a   1.000
_cell.length_b   1.000
_cell.length_c   1.000
_cell.angle_alpha   90.00
_cell.angle_beta   90.00
_cell.angle_gamma   90.00
#
_symmetry.space_group_name_H-M   'P 1'
#
loop_
_entity.id
_entity.type
_entity.pdbx_description
1 polymer ?
#
loop_
_entity_poly.entity_id
_entity_poly.type
_entity_poly.pdbx_seq_one_letter_code
_entity_poly.pdbx_strand_id
1 'polypeptide(L)'
;MMDSMPLREVVNGYQADCRSHSGETHRSSNQDEDMSTSLQPSQPASASSYPPDNQPSTCLAPITDITPNNGCVKGGTKVLVIGGWYMKGHDYTVMFGERRVPARLIQVGVLSVIVPPASMNGVVPVRVLCNGQVVSSSSEFTYNEEQDEMTTVALRQCMVDRLHIVVHAFGAMEKLQWVASIDEDSVLSLLQNLAGRRLSLPTLLSAHPTLPSRTILHIAAALDYHRVIEHVLAWRFECFLFF
;
A
#
# COMPACT_ATOMS: atom_id res chain seq x y z
N MET A 1 3.52 -37.97 52.09
CA MET A 1 2.10 -38.21 51.79
C MET A 1 1.81 -37.50 50.47
N MET A 2 1.32 -38.22 49.45
CA MET A 2 0.86 -37.70 48.13
C MET A 2 1.92 -36.86 47.39
N ASP A 3 2.81 -37.39 46.53
CA ASP A 3 2.66 -38.27 45.34
C ASP A 3 2.32 -37.50 44.03
N SER A 4 2.49 -38.12 42.85
CA SER A 4 3.25 -37.49 41.76
C SER A 4 2.63 -37.53 40.35
N MET A 5 2.67 -36.37 39.68
CA MET A 5 2.72 -36.21 38.20
C MET A 5 1.55 -36.88 37.41
N PRO A 6 1.67 -37.32 36.12
CA PRO A 6 0.85 -36.69 35.08
C PRO A 6 -0.08 -37.66 34.31
N LEU A 7 -1.06 -37.09 33.59
CA LEU A 7 -1.93 -37.85 32.69
C LEU A 7 -1.31 -38.03 31.29
N ARG A 8 -1.64 -39.17 30.68
CA ARG A 8 -1.12 -39.69 29.40
C ARG A 8 -2.08 -39.43 28.24
N GLU A 9 -1.52 -39.57 27.03
CA GLU A 9 -2.28 -39.80 25.79
C GLU A 9 -3.14 -41.08 25.84
N VAL A 10 -4.23 -41.10 25.07
CA VAL A 10 -4.86 -42.34 24.56
C VAL A 10 -5.25 -42.13 23.09
N VAL A 11 -4.99 -43.14 22.26
CA VAL A 11 -5.28 -43.18 20.82
C VAL A 11 -6.53 -44.01 20.54
N ASN A 12 -7.39 -43.54 19.62
CA ASN A 12 -8.21 -44.33 18.68
C ASN A 12 -8.99 -43.35 17.75
N GLY A 13 -9.35 -43.67 16.51
CA GLY A 13 -9.07 -44.87 15.71
C GLY A 13 -10.30 -45.32 14.91
N TYR A 14 -10.11 -45.65 13.61
CA TYR A 14 -11.10 -46.30 12.71
C TYR A 14 -12.33 -45.44 12.32
N GLN A 15 -13.00 -45.62 11.18
CA GLN A 15 -12.66 -46.19 9.86
C GLN A 15 -13.65 -45.64 8.81
N ALA A 16 -13.36 -45.79 7.52
CA ALA A 16 -14.19 -45.31 6.40
C ALA A 16 -15.51 -46.07 6.23
N ASP A 17 -16.44 -45.47 5.47
CA ASP A 17 -17.32 -46.25 4.59
C ASP A 17 -17.68 -45.44 3.32
N CYS A 18 -18.10 -46.13 2.25
CA CYS A 18 -18.48 -45.55 0.96
C CYS A 18 -19.89 -45.99 0.58
N ARG A 19 -20.77 -45.06 0.17
CA ARG A 19 -22.08 -45.47 -0.38
C ARG A 19 -22.63 -44.53 -1.44
N SER A 20 -22.64 -45.02 -2.68
CA SER A 20 -23.45 -44.49 -3.78
C SER A 20 -24.94 -44.73 -3.51
N HIS A 21 -25.82 -43.87 -4.04
CA HIS A 21 -27.19 -44.29 -4.36
C HIS A 21 -27.70 -43.59 -5.62
N SER A 22 -28.43 -44.35 -6.44
CA SER A 22 -28.90 -43.96 -7.77
C SER A 22 -30.20 -43.14 -7.74
N GLY A 23 -30.46 -42.38 -8.81
CA GLY A 23 -31.67 -41.58 -8.99
C GLY A 23 -32.21 -41.61 -10.42
N GLU A 24 -32.81 -42.74 -10.81
CA GLU A 24 -33.86 -42.79 -11.85
C GLU A 24 -35.12 -42.08 -11.31
N THR A 25 -36.08 -41.54 -12.07
CA THR A 25 -36.28 -41.33 -13.52
C THR A 25 -37.45 -40.34 -13.64
N HIS A 26 -37.57 -39.57 -14.74
CA HIS A 26 -38.83 -39.64 -15.51
C HIS A 26 -38.70 -39.13 -16.95
N ARG A 27 -39.48 -39.78 -17.83
CA ARG A 27 -39.63 -39.49 -19.26
C ARG A 27 -40.95 -38.76 -19.49
N SER A 28 -40.94 -37.72 -20.32
CA SER A 28 -42.13 -37.20 -21.00
C SER A 28 -41.78 -36.94 -22.46
N SER A 29 -42.40 -37.70 -23.37
CA SER A 29 -42.34 -37.47 -24.81
C SER A 29 -43.32 -36.36 -25.21
N ASN A 30 -43.15 -35.78 -26.40
CA ASN A 30 -44.23 -35.34 -27.29
C ASN A 30 -43.65 -35.15 -28.71
N GLN A 31 -44.34 -35.67 -29.73
CA GLN A 31 -44.09 -35.52 -31.16
C GLN A 31 -45.44 -35.47 -31.90
N ASP A 32 -45.39 -35.37 -33.23
CA ASP A 32 -46.50 -35.42 -34.21
C ASP A 32 -47.30 -34.08 -34.28
N GLU A 33 -47.23 -33.28 -35.37
CA GLU A 33 -47.70 -33.46 -36.77
C GLU A 33 -49.24 -33.36 -36.92
N ASP A 34 -49.84 -32.77 -37.97
CA ASP A 34 -49.48 -31.77 -39.00
C ASP A 34 -50.80 -31.14 -39.51
N MET A 35 -50.82 -29.92 -40.05
CA MET A 35 -51.90 -29.52 -40.99
C MET A 35 -51.53 -28.35 -41.93
N SER A 36 -51.14 -28.68 -43.17
CA SER A 36 -51.55 -28.06 -44.46
C SER A 36 -52.55 -26.87 -44.39
N THR A 37 -52.50 -25.76 -45.16
CA THR A 37 -51.90 -25.37 -46.47
C THR A 37 -52.17 -23.84 -46.71
N SER A 38 -51.76 -23.05 -47.72
CA SER A 38 -50.90 -23.15 -48.94
C SER A 38 -50.66 -21.72 -49.56
N LEU A 39 -50.00 -21.65 -50.73
CA LEU A 39 -49.91 -20.54 -51.72
C LEU A 39 -48.88 -19.39 -51.51
N GLN A 40 -48.33 -18.97 -52.66
CA GLN A 40 -47.31 -17.94 -52.95
C GLN A 40 -47.92 -16.92 -53.96
N PRO A 41 -47.23 -15.87 -54.46
CA PRO A 41 -46.01 -15.20 -53.98
C PRO A 41 -46.09 -13.65 -53.96
N SER A 42 -45.25 -12.97 -53.17
CA SER A 42 -44.84 -11.57 -53.45
C SER A 42 -43.44 -11.26 -52.88
N GLN A 43 -42.51 -10.84 -53.74
CA GLN A 43 -41.40 -9.95 -53.35
C GLN A 43 -41.73 -8.53 -53.83
N PRO A 44 -41.21 -7.50 -53.15
CA PRO A 44 -40.22 -6.67 -53.82
C PRO A 44 -38.84 -6.74 -53.14
N ALA A 45 -37.80 -6.33 -53.87
CA ALA A 45 -36.42 -6.41 -53.38
C ALA A 45 -36.09 -5.25 -52.43
N SER A 46 -36.00 -5.56 -51.13
CA SER A 46 -35.35 -4.69 -50.15
C SER A 46 -33.86 -4.99 -50.09
N ALA A 47 -33.07 -4.25 -50.88
CA ALA A 47 -31.60 -4.32 -50.82
C ALA A 47 -31.09 -3.70 -49.51
N SER A 48 -31.09 -4.48 -48.42
CA SER A 48 -30.45 -4.09 -47.18
C SER A 48 -28.94 -4.23 -47.34
N SER A 49 -28.29 -3.12 -47.68
CA SER A 49 -26.83 -3.03 -47.80
C SER A 49 -26.18 -3.10 -46.42
N TYR A 50 -26.11 -4.30 -45.84
CA TYR A 50 -25.28 -4.56 -44.66
C TYR A 50 -23.82 -4.20 -45.01
N PRO A 51 -23.19 -3.20 -44.36
CA PRO A 51 -21.76 -3.07 -44.46
C PRO A 51 -21.14 -4.33 -43.82
N PRO A 52 -20.04 -4.88 -44.37
CA PRO A 52 -19.25 -5.85 -43.64
C PRO A 52 -18.58 -5.12 -42.47
N ASP A 53 -19.22 -5.13 -41.30
CA ASP A 53 -18.61 -4.64 -40.06
C ASP A 53 -17.52 -5.62 -39.61
N ASN A 54 -16.39 -5.49 -40.28
CA ASN A 54 -15.18 -6.27 -40.04
C ASN A 54 -14.20 -5.47 -39.17
N GLN A 55 -14.73 -4.67 -38.23
CA GLN A 55 -13.94 -4.21 -37.09
C GLN A 55 -13.61 -5.42 -36.21
N PRO A 56 -12.32 -5.74 -35.97
CA PRO A 56 -11.97 -6.71 -34.95
C PRO A 56 -12.33 -6.12 -33.59
N SER A 57 -13.41 -6.62 -32.99
CA SER A 57 -13.80 -6.32 -31.61
C SER A 57 -12.73 -6.84 -30.65
N THR A 58 -11.67 -6.04 -30.46
CA THR A 58 -10.55 -6.34 -29.56
C THR A 58 -11.10 -6.55 -28.16
N CYS A 59 -11.15 -7.81 -27.72
CA CYS A 59 -11.68 -8.18 -26.41
C CYS A 59 -10.69 -7.75 -25.32
N LEU A 60 -10.81 -6.49 -24.89
CA LEU A 60 -9.98 -5.88 -23.86
C LEU A 60 -10.29 -6.52 -22.50
N ALA A 61 -9.28 -7.12 -21.87
CA ALA A 61 -9.45 -7.73 -20.56
C ALA A 61 -9.59 -6.65 -19.46
N PRO A 62 -10.49 -6.81 -18.49
CA PRO A 62 -10.58 -5.87 -17.39
C PRO A 62 -9.32 -5.93 -16.51
N ILE A 63 -8.86 -4.76 -16.06
CA ILE A 63 -8.04 -4.68 -14.85
C ILE A 63 -8.98 -4.93 -13.67
N THR A 64 -8.70 -5.94 -12.86
CA THR A 64 -9.53 -6.38 -11.74
C THR A 64 -9.20 -5.65 -10.44
N ASP A 65 -7.92 -5.36 -10.20
CA ASP A 65 -7.44 -4.56 -9.07
C ASP A 65 -6.08 -3.91 -9.38
N ILE A 66 -5.75 -2.84 -8.66
CA ILE A 66 -4.46 -2.16 -8.67
C ILE A 66 -4.04 -1.94 -7.21
N THR A 67 -2.98 -2.61 -6.76
CA THR A 67 -2.55 -2.59 -5.36
C THR A 67 -1.13 -2.02 -5.19
N PRO A 68 -0.92 -0.87 -4.51
CA PRO A 68 -1.93 0.14 -4.15
C PRO A 68 -2.47 0.89 -5.39
N ASN A 69 -3.69 1.40 -5.30
CA ASN A 69 -4.36 2.18 -6.35
C ASN A 69 -3.96 3.68 -6.36
N ASN A 70 -3.01 4.06 -5.51
CA ASN A 70 -2.51 5.42 -5.39
C ASN A 70 -1.04 5.43 -5.00
N GLY A 71 -0.37 6.56 -5.21
CA GLY A 71 1.06 6.72 -4.91
C GLY A 71 1.56 8.15 -5.09
N CYS A 72 2.83 8.37 -4.79
CA CYS A 72 3.45 9.69 -4.79
C CYS A 72 3.63 10.27 -6.22
N VAL A 73 3.44 11.58 -6.39
CA VAL A 73 3.82 12.34 -7.59
C VAL A 73 5.29 12.15 -8.00
N LYS A 74 6.23 11.88 -7.09
CA LYS A 74 7.63 11.55 -7.43
C LYS A 74 7.79 10.18 -8.09
N GLY A 75 6.74 9.33 -8.10
CA GLY A 75 6.80 7.95 -8.58
C GLY A 75 7.55 7.02 -7.63
N GLY A 76 8.16 5.96 -8.16
CA GLY A 76 8.96 4.99 -7.41
C GLY A 76 8.15 3.94 -6.62
N THR A 77 6.86 4.18 -6.37
CA THR A 77 5.96 3.21 -5.74
C THR A 77 5.89 1.92 -6.57
N LYS A 78 6.07 0.75 -5.93
CA LYS A 78 5.87 -0.55 -6.56
C LYS A 78 4.40 -0.94 -6.47
N VAL A 79 3.79 -1.22 -7.62
CA VAL A 79 2.37 -1.55 -7.76
C VAL A 79 2.21 -2.94 -8.37
N LEU A 80 1.13 -3.63 -7.99
CA LEU A 80 0.62 -4.83 -8.63
C LEU A 80 -0.63 -4.47 -9.45
N VAL A 81 -0.69 -4.91 -10.71
CA VAL A 81 -1.85 -4.74 -11.60
C VAL A 81 -2.40 -6.12 -11.92
N ILE A 82 -3.62 -6.38 -11.44
CA ILE A 82 -4.28 -7.69 -11.49
C ILE A 82 -5.31 -7.70 -12.64
N GLY A 83 -5.35 -8.77 -13.42
CA GLY A 83 -6.30 -8.91 -14.56
C GLY A 83 -5.99 -10.10 -15.46
N GLY A 84 -6.43 -10.06 -16.72
CA GLY A 84 -6.41 -11.20 -17.65
C GLY A 84 -5.05 -11.56 -18.29
N TRP A 85 -3.91 -11.36 -17.62
CA TRP A 85 -2.56 -11.44 -18.24
C TRP A 85 -1.91 -12.83 -18.06
N TYR A 86 -1.88 -13.66 -19.10
CA TYR A 86 -1.37 -15.06 -19.00
C TYR A 86 -0.10 -15.37 -19.82
N MET A 87 0.31 -14.48 -20.73
CA MET A 87 1.32 -14.82 -21.75
C MET A 87 2.75 -14.55 -21.26
N LYS A 88 3.36 -15.53 -20.58
CA LYS A 88 4.78 -15.46 -20.17
C LYS A 88 5.69 -15.29 -21.40
N GLY A 89 6.67 -14.40 -21.30
CA GLY A 89 7.64 -14.13 -22.37
C GLY A 89 7.31 -12.95 -23.30
N HIS A 90 6.20 -12.25 -23.07
CA HIS A 90 5.83 -11.04 -23.81
C HIS A 90 6.21 -9.75 -23.11
N ASP A 91 6.46 -8.70 -23.89
CA ASP A 91 6.77 -7.36 -23.40
C ASP A 91 5.51 -6.65 -22.89
N TYR A 92 5.25 -6.80 -21.60
CA TYR A 92 4.20 -6.05 -20.91
C TYR A 92 4.67 -4.65 -20.54
N THR A 93 3.80 -3.67 -20.78
CA THR A 93 4.00 -2.26 -20.42
C THR A 93 2.70 -1.76 -19.79
N VAL A 94 2.79 -0.96 -18.73
CA VAL A 94 1.63 -0.26 -18.17
C VAL A 94 1.73 1.22 -18.53
N MET A 95 0.61 1.82 -18.91
CA MET A 95 0.46 3.26 -19.08
C MET A 95 -0.23 3.85 -17.86
N PHE A 96 0.32 4.94 -17.32
CA PHE A 96 -0.27 5.80 -16.28
C PHE A 96 -0.49 7.18 -16.90
N GLY A 97 -1.69 7.44 -17.41
CA GLY A 97 -1.90 8.48 -18.42
C GLY A 97 -1.00 8.21 -19.63
N GLU A 98 -0.30 9.25 -20.11
CA GLU A 98 0.62 9.13 -21.25
C GLU A 98 1.96 8.43 -20.94
N ARG A 99 2.31 8.24 -19.65
CA ARG A 99 3.61 7.67 -19.26
C ARG A 99 3.60 6.14 -19.31
N ARG A 100 4.42 5.57 -20.20
CA ARG A 100 4.68 4.13 -20.35
C ARG A 100 5.80 3.68 -19.42
N VAL A 101 5.60 2.56 -18.71
CA VAL A 101 6.60 1.90 -17.86
C VAL A 101 6.59 0.38 -18.09
N PRO A 102 7.77 -0.28 -18.14
CA PRO A 102 7.85 -1.72 -18.32
C PRO A 102 7.30 -2.46 -17.10
N ALA A 103 6.54 -3.53 -17.35
CA ALA A 103 5.90 -4.33 -16.31
C ALA A 103 6.32 -5.79 -16.40
N ARG A 104 6.52 -6.44 -15.25
CA ARG A 104 7.00 -7.82 -15.16
C ARG A 104 5.85 -8.72 -14.72
N LEU A 105 5.51 -9.72 -15.55
CA LEU A 105 4.54 -10.76 -15.18
C LEU A 105 5.16 -11.66 -14.10
N ILE A 106 4.78 -11.46 -12.84
CA ILE A 106 5.31 -12.24 -11.71
C ILE A 106 4.57 -13.57 -11.54
N GLN A 107 3.28 -13.58 -11.87
CA GLN A 107 2.41 -14.76 -11.89
C GLN A 107 1.36 -14.56 -12.99
N VAL A 108 0.72 -15.65 -13.45
CA VAL A 108 -0.48 -15.54 -14.30
C VAL A 108 -1.50 -14.64 -13.59
N GLY A 109 -1.96 -13.62 -14.30
CA GLY A 109 -2.89 -12.59 -13.85
C GLY A 109 -2.28 -11.40 -13.11
N VAL A 110 -0.98 -11.40 -12.78
CA VAL A 110 -0.37 -10.36 -11.92
C VAL A 110 0.89 -9.76 -12.54
N LEU A 111 0.80 -8.50 -12.94
CA LEU A 111 1.92 -7.67 -13.37
C LEU A 111 2.47 -6.86 -12.19
N SER A 112 3.79 -6.79 -12.04
CA SER A 112 4.45 -5.86 -11.12
C SER A 112 5.13 -4.74 -11.90
N VAL A 113 4.90 -3.51 -11.48
CA VAL A 113 5.38 -2.28 -12.15
C VAL A 113 5.88 -1.26 -11.12
N ILE A 114 6.74 -0.35 -11.54
CA ILE A 114 7.14 0.84 -10.76
C ILE A 114 6.42 2.05 -11.37
N VAL A 115 5.72 2.82 -10.53
CA VAL A 115 4.98 4.01 -10.94
C VAL A 115 5.96 5.11 -11.39
N PRO A 116 5.77 5.73 -12.57
CA PRO A 116 6.65 6.80 -13.04
C PRO A 116 6.39 8.13 -12.31
N PRO A 117 7.34 9.09 -12.33
CA PRO A 117 7.09 10.44 -11.82
C PRO A 117 5.99 11.16 -12.61
N ALA A 118 5.11 11.86 -11.89
CA ALA A 118 4.05 12.70 -12.41
C ALA A 118 4.34 14.19 -12.19
N SER A 119 3.69 15.02 -13.00
CA SER A 119 3.90 16.48 -13.03
C SER A 119 2.94 17.24 -12.11
N MET A 120 1.84 16.59 -11.71
CA MET A 120 0.77 17.10 -10.86
C MET A 120 0.12 15.91 -10.14
N ASN A 121 -0.56 16.18 -9.03
CA ASN A 121 -1.49 15.26 -8.37
C ASN A 121 -2.80 15.09 -9.16
N GLY A 122 -3.58 14.07 -8.81
CA GLY A 122 -4.87 13.75 -9.43
C GLY A 122 -4.98 12.31 -9.96
N VAL A 123 -6.18 11.95 -10.41
CA VAL A 123 -6.48 10.63 -10.98
C VAL A 123 -6.00 10.55 -12.43
N VAL A 124 -5.34 9.46 -12.80
CA VAL A 124 -4.97 9.14 -14.20
C VAL A 124 -5.57 7.81 -14.65
N PRO A 125 -5.85 7.63 -15.95
CA PRO A 125 -6.23 6.33 -16.49
C PRO A 125 -5.04 5.38 -16.51
N VAL A 126 -5.25 4.14 -16.07
CA VAL A 126 -4.28 3.03 -16.18
C VAL A 126 -4.71 2.06 -17.27
N ARG A 127 -3.76 1.64 -18.12
CA ARG A 127 -3.96 0.61 -19.16
C ARG A 127 -2.76 -0.32 -19.27
N VAL A 128 -3.02 -1.59 -19.56
CA VAL A 128 -2.01 -2.62 -19.84
C VAL A 128 -1.84 -2.77 -21.34
N LEU A 129 -0.58 -2.79 -21.78
CA LEU A 129 -0.15 -3.06 -23.14
C LEU A 129 0.65 -4.37 -23.17
N CYS A 130 0.51 -5.12 -24.25
CA CYS A 130 1.29 -6.33 -24.55
C CYS A 130 1.89 -6.19 -25.95
N ASN A 131 3.22 -6.28 -26.08
CA ASN A 131 3.95 -6.06 -27.33
C ASN A 131 3.59 -4.72 -28.03
N GLY A 132 3.30 -3.68 -27.24
CA GLY A 132 2.94 -2.34 -27.71
C GLY A 132 1.45 -2.12 -28.04
N GLN A 133 0.61 -3.15 -28.10
CA GLN A 133 -0.85 -3.01 -28.28
C GLN A 133 -1.58 -2.94 -26.93
N VAL A 134 -2.63 -2.12 -26.82
CA VAL A 134 -3.47 -2.04 -25.62
C VAL A 134 -4.32 -3.32 -25.51
N VAL A 135 -4.22 -4.02 -24.39
CA VAL A 135 -4.93 -5.28 -24.12
C VAL A 135 -5.93 -5.19 -22.96
N SER A 136 -6.02 -4.04 -22.29
CA SER A 136 -6.95 -3.84 -21.18
C SER A 136 -8.00 -2.76 -21.40
N SER A 137 -9.09 -2.85 -20.62
CA SER A 137 -9.92 -1.68 -20.33
C SER A 137 -9.12 -0.60 -19.59
N SER A 138 -9.67 0.60 -19.49
CA SER A 138 -9.12 1.63 -18.60
C SER A 138 -9.52 1.34 -17.15
N SER A 139 -8.57 1.48 -16.23
CA SER A 139 -8.78 1.61 -14.79
C SER A 139 -8.25 2.97 -14.31
N GLU A 140 -8.19 3.22 -13.01
CA GLU A 140 -7.80 4.50 -12.42
C GLU A 140 -6.67 4.33 -11.39
N PHE A 141 -5.79 5.33 -11.29
CA PHE A 141 -4.76 5.42 -10.26
C PHE A 141 -4.58 6.87 -9.83
N THR A 142 -4.48 7.12 -8.53
CA THR A 142 -4.38 8.49 -7.98
C THR A 142 -2.94 8.85 -7.64
N TYR A 143 -2.40 9.88 -8.29
CA TYR A 143 -1.19 10.54 -7.81
C TYR A 143 -1.55 11.50 -6.66
N ASN A 144 -1.00 11.21 -5.49
CA ASN A 144 -1.06 12.09 -4.32
C ASN A 144 0.24 12.89 -4.22
N GLU A 145 0.16 14.11 -3.71
CA GLU A 145 1.35 14.79 -3.18
C GLU A 145 1.91 13.97 -2.00
N GLU A 146 3.17 14.20 -1.64
CA GLU A 146 3.70 13.59 -0.43
C GLU A 146 2.96 14.19 0.78
N GLN A 147 2.11 13.39 1.42
CA GLN A 147 1.51 13.74 2.70
C GLN A 147 2.53 13.64 3.84
N ASP A 148 3.79 14.00 3.57
CA ASP A 148 4.84 14.11 4.57
C ASP A 148 4.51 15.19 5.59
N GLU A 149 3.74 16.23 5.22
CA GLU A 149 3.16 17.20 6.16
C GLU A 149 2.52 16.53 7.39
N MET A 150 1.78 15.42 7.23
CA MET A 150 1.11 14.74 8.34
C MET A 150 2.11 13.99 9.24
N THR A 151 3.12 13.34 8.66
CA THR A 151 4.20 12.67 9.42
C THR A 151 5.14 13.68 10.08
N THR A 152 5.55 14.71 9.36
CA THR A 152 6.47 15.77 9.80
C THR A 152 5.84 16.68 10.85
N VAL A 153 4.54 16.99 10.79
CA VAL A 153 3.84 17.66 11.92
C VAL A 153 3.81 16.77 13.16
N ALA A 154 3.49 15.48 13.03
CA ALA A 154 3.50 14.54 14.16
C ALA A 154 4.92 14.35 14.75
N LEU A 155 5.96 14.35 13.91
CA LEU A 155 7.37 14.30 14.32
C LEU A 155 7.79 15.58 15.04
N ARG A 156 7.43 16.77 14.51
CA ARG A 156 7.67 18.07 15.17
C ARG A 156 6.99 18.14 16.53
N GLN A 157 5.74 17.69 16.67
CA GLN A 157 5.08 17.60 17.98
C GLN A 157 5.81 16.64 18.92
N CYS A 158 6.20 15.46 18.44
CA CYS A 158 6.96 14.50 19.26
C CYS A 158 8.32 15.06 19.70
N MET A 159 8.95 15.92 18.89
CA MET A 159 10.17 16.66 19.27
C MET A 159 9.88 17.62 20.43
N VAL A 160 8.81 18.43 20.37
CA VAL A 160 8.39 19.33 21.46
C VAL A 160 8.17 18.55 22.75
N ASP A 161 7.40 17.45 22.70
CA ASP A 161 7.08 16.62 23.86
C ASP A 161 8.36 16.09 24.54
N ARG A 162 9.38 15.72 23.76
CA ARG A 162 10.68 15.27 24.29
C ARG A 162 11.51 16.41 24.86
N LEU A 163 11.62 17.53 24.15
CA LEU A 163 12.40 18.69 24.61
C LEU A 163 11.82 19.25 25.92
N HIS A 164 10.49 19.25 26.07
CA HIS A 164 9.81 19.64 27.31
C HIS A 164 10.22 18.75 28.50
N ILE A 165 10.31 17.42 28.32
CA ILE A 165 10.81 16.49 29.35
C ILE A 165 12.28 16.78 29.71
N VAL A 166 13.13 17.03 28.71
CA VAL A 166 14.55 17.36 28.96
C VAL A 166 14.68 18.69 29.73
N VAL A 167 13.99 19.74 29.29
CA VAL A 167 13.95 21.06 29.97
C VAL A 167 13.53 20.94 31.43
N HIS A 168 12.51 20.12 31.72
CA HIS A 168 12.07 19.84 33.08
C HIS A 168 13.14 19.08 33.89
N ALA A 169 13.85 18.12 33.27
CA ALA A 169 14.96 17.38 33.90
C ALA A 169 16.19 18.25 34.26
N PHE A 170 16.33 19.42 33.62
CA PHE A 170 17.32 20.46 33.93
C PHE A 170 16.75 21.64 34.72
N GLY A 171 15.50 21.57 35.21
CA GLY A 171 14.85 22.62 36.00
C GLY A 171 14.64 23.95 35.28
N ALA A 172 14.63 23.97 33.94
CA ALA A 172 14.64 25.19 33.13
C ALA A 172 13.23 25.70 32.73
N MET A 173 12.20 25.31 33.49
CA MET A 173 10.77 25.43 33.14
C MET A 173 10.30 26.87 32.83
N GLU A 174 10.78 27.86 33.58
CA GLU A 174 10.24 29.24 33.55
C GLU A 174 10.58 30.04 32.28
N LYS A 175 11.47 29.54 31.42
CA LYS A 175 12.06 30.36 30.33
C LYS A 175 11.62 29.99 28.91
N LEU A 176 10.55 29.21 28.77
CA LEU A 176 10.14 28.63 27.49
C LEU A 176 8.67 28.88 27.14
N GLN A 177 8.42 30.05 26.56
CA GLN A 177 7.31 30.24 25.63
C GLN A 177 7.68 29.46 24.35
N TRP A 178 7.22 28.22 24.23
CA TRP A 178 7.55 27.36 23.08
C TRP A 178 7.05 27.95 21.77
N VAL A 179 7.91 27.93 20.76
CA VAL A 179 7.73 28.63 19.49
C VAL A 179 6.69 27.90 18.63
N ALA A 180 5.82 28.64 17.95
CA ALA A 180 4.81 28.10 17.03
C ALA A 180 5.37 27.47 15.74
N SER A 181 6.70 27.47 15.59
CA SER A 181 7.45 26.79 14.55
C SER A 181 8.65 26.10 15.22
N ILE A 182 8.91 24.84 14.86
CA ILE A 182 10.06 24.09 15.34
C ILE A 182 10.94 23.81 14.13
N ASP A 183 12.02 24.58 14.05
CA ASP A 183 13.11 24.46 13.08
C ASP A 183 14.38 23.90 13.75
N GLU A 184 15.38 23.56 12.94
CA GLU A 184 16.63 22.95 13.42
C GLU A 184 17.43 23.86 14.37
N ASP A 185 17.57 25.16 14.04
CA ASP A 185 18.37 26.11 14.81
C ASP A 185 17.73 26.42 16.17
N SER A 186 16.40 26.53 16.24
CA SER A 186 15.64 26.64 17.49
C SER A 186 15.88 25.43 18.40
N VAL A 187 15.84 24.21 17.87
CA VAL A 187 16.12 22.99 18.66
C VAL A 187 17.58 22.94 19.12
N LEU A 188 18.53 23.24 18.22
CA LEU A 188 19.96 23.23 18.51
C LEU A 188 20.34 24.25 19.59
N SER A 189 19.86 25.49 19.47
CA SER A 189 20.09 26.58 20.43
C SER A 189 19.61 26.21 21.83
N LEU A 190 18.45 25.57 21.94
CA LEU A 190 17.91 25.13 23.22
C LEU A 190 18.73 24.01 23.86
N LEU A 191 19.17 23.02 23.09
CA LEU A 191 20.05 21.95 23.59
C LEU A 191 21.41 22.51 24.07
N GLN A 192 22.01 23.42 23.32
CA GLN A 192 23.25 24.10 23.72
C GLN A 192 23.09 24.89 25.03
N ASN A 193 21.94 25.55 25.23
CA ASN A 193 21.58 26.25 26.47
C ASN A 193 21.32 25.33 27.68
N LEU A 194 21.16 24.03 27.46
CA LEU A 194 21.02 23.00 28.50
C LEU A 194 22.33 22.25 28.76
N ALA A 195 23.22 22.14 27.76
CA ALA A 195 24.51 21.45 27.90
C ALA A 195 25.41 22.02 29.00
N GLY A 196 25.39 23.34 29.20
CA GLY A 196 26.11 24.02 30.29
C GLY A 196 25.45 23.90 31.69
N ARG A 197 24.37 23.14 31.87
CA ARG A 197 23.62 23.05 33.14
C ARG A 197 23.85 21.73 33.86
N ARG A 198 23.61 21.72 35.18
CA ARG A 198 23.50 20.48 35.97
C ARG A 198 22.09 19.91 35.84
N LEU A 199 22.01 18.59 35.69
CA LEU A 199 20.76 17.83 35.80
C LEU A 199 20.18 17.97 37.21
N SER A 200 18.88 18.28 37.33
CA SER A 200 18.18 18.35 38.62
C SER A 200 17.32 17.11 38.88
N LEU A 201 16.75 16.51 37.83
CA LEU A 201 15.84 15.36 37.92
C LEU A 201 16.24 14.27 36.91
N PRO A 202 17.39 13.58 37.12
CA PRO A 202 17.87 12.52 36.20
C PRO A 202 16.87 11.36 36.04
N THR A 203 16.01 11.13 37.04
CA THR A 203 14.94 10.11 37.01
C THR A 203 13.95 10.28 35.85
N LEU A 204 13.79 11.50 35.32
CA LEU A 204 12.92 11.78 34.16
C LEU A 204 13.56 11.42 32.81
N LEU A 205 14.88 11.24 32.78
CA LEU A 205 15.65 10.78 31.62
C LEU A 205 16.02 9.29 31.71
N SER A 206 15.95 8.72 32.92
CA SER A 206 15.94 7.27 33.13
C SER A 206 14.75 6.65 32.41
N ALA A 207 14.97 5.50 31.76
CA ALA A 207 14.01 4.92 30.82
C ALA A 207 12.77 4.35 31.52
N HIS A 208 11.73 5.17 31.71
CA HIS A 208 10.42 4.70 32.14
C HIS A 208 9.82 3.77 31.07
N PRO A 209 9.25 2.60 31.43
CA PRO A 209 8.77 1.58 30.47
C PRO A 209 7.59 2.00 29.59
N THR A 210 7.10 3.24 29.74
CA THR A 210 6.03 3.83 28.93
C THR A 210 6.50 4.98 28.02
N LEU A 211 7.80 5.31 28.01
CA LEU A 211 8.33 6.34 27.10
C LEU A 211 8.19 5.85 25.64
N PRO A 212 7.48 6.58 24.75
CA PRO A 212 7.29 6.13 23.38
C PRO A 212 8.64 6.01 22.64
N SER A 213 8.77 4.94 21.86
CA SER A 213 10.03 4.31 21.40
C SER A 213 11.00 5.14 20.53
N ARG A 214 10.76 6.45 20.37
CA ARG A 214 11.64 7.38 19.67
C ARG A 214 12.27 8.37 20.66
N THR A 215 13.59 8.44 20.64
CA THR A 215 14.39 9.48 21.34
C THR A 215 14.51 10.72 20.45
N ILE A 216 14.97 11.85 21.00
CA ILE A 216 15.27 13.08 20.23
C ILE A 216 16.12 12.78 18.98
N LEU A 217 17.12 11.91 19.10
CA LEU A 217 17.98 11.49 17.98
C LEU A 217 17.20 10.83 16.83
N HIS A 218 16.24 9.95 17.14
CA HIS A 218 15.40 9.30 16.14
C HIS A 218 14.41 10.27 15.46
N ILE A 219 13.98 11.30 16.18
CA ILE A 219 13.05 12.31 15.66
C ILE A 219 13.83 13.33 14.80
N ALA A 220 15.02 13.74 15.23
CA ALA A 220 15.93 14.58 14.44
C ALA A 220 16.34 13.90 13.13
N ALA A 221 16.67 12.60 13.16
CA ALA A 221 16.97 11.82 11.96
C ALA A 221 15.77 11.62 11.02
N ALA A 222 14.54 11.72 11.53
CA ALA A 222 13.31 11.68 10.73
C ALA A 222 12.84 13.09 10.28
N LEU A 223 13.56 14.15 10.64
CA LEU A 223 13.32 15.54 10.26
C LEU A 223 14.52 16.16 9.51
N ASP A 224 15.53 15.36 9.16
CA ASP A 224 16.81 15.78 8.57
C ASP A 224 17.58 16.86 9.38
N TYR A 225 17.42 16.89 10.71
CA TYR A 225 18.09 17.84 11.62
C TYR A 225 19.51 17.37 11.97
N HIS A 226 20.39 17.38 10.97
CA HIS A 226 21.77 16.90 11.02
C HIS A 226 22.62 17.52 12.14
N ARG A 227 22.53 18.84 12.37
CA ARG A 227 23.30 19.56 13.40
C ARG A 227 22.80 19.23 14.81
N VAL A 228 21.50 18.95 14.95
CA VAL A 228 20.92 18.44 16.22
C VAL A 228 21.40 17.01 16.49
N ILE A 229 21.53 16.16 15.47
CA ILE A 229 22.09 14.80 15.59
C ILE A 229 23.54 14.87 16.07
N GLU A 230 24.39 15.66 15.42
CA GLU A 230 25.79 15.86 15.81
C GLU A 230 25.93 16.36 17.25
N HIS A 231 25.17 17.39 17.62
CA HIS A 231 25.24 17.98 18.97
C HIS A 231 24.75 17.02 20.06
N VAL A 232 23.65 16.28 19.83
CA VAL A 232 23.13 15.29 20.79
C VAL A 232 24.10 14.10 20.95
N LEU A 233 24.80 13.70 19.89
CA LEU A 233 25.85 12.68 19.97
C LEU A 233 27.05 13.19 20.78
N ALA A 234 27.57 14.38 20.47
CA ALA A 234 28.70 14.97 21.18
C ALA A 234 28.40 15.17 22.68
N TRP A 235 27.26 15.77 23.02
CA TRP A 235 26.84 16.02 24.40
C TRP A 235 26.64 14.72 25.20
N ARG A 236 26.19 13.64 24.54
CA ARG A 236 26.09 12.31 25.17
C ARG A 236 27.46 11.74 25.58
N PHE A 237 28.53 12.03 24.83
CA PHE A 237 29.89 11.65 25.25
C PHE A 237 30.37 12.47 26.45
N GLU A 238 30.10 13.79 26.48
CA GLU A 238 30.46 14.65 27.62
C GLU A 238 29.78 14.23 28.93
N CYS A 239 28.48 13.89 28.88
CA CYS A 239 27.76 13.40 30.06
C CYS A 239 28.29 12.06 30.61
N PHE A 240 28.94 11.24 29.77
CA PHE A 240 29.60 10.00 30.20
C PHE A 240 30.99 10.22 30.83
N LEU A 241 31.55 11.44 30.80
CA LEU A 241 32.79 11.80 31.52
C LEU A 241 32.55 12.35 32.93
N PHE A 242 31.30 12.34 33.41
CA PHE A 242 30.89 12.78 34.75
C PHE A 242 30.17 11.68 35.57
N PHE A 243 30.28 10.42 35.16
CA PHE A 243 29.74 9.23 35.83
C PHE A 243 30.82 8.15 35.99
#